data_AF-A0A160M7S0-F1
#
_entry.id   AF-A0A160M7S0-F1
#
_cell.length_a   1.000
_cell.length_b   1.000
_cell.length_c   1.000
_cell.angle_alpha   90.00
_cell.angle_beta   90.00
_cell.angle_gamma   90.00
#
_symmetry.space_group_name_H-M   'P 1'
#
loop_
_entity.id
_entity.type
_entity.pdbx_description
1 polymer ?
#
loop_
_entity_poly.entity_id
_entity_poly.type
_entity_poly.pdbx_seq_one_letter_code
_entity_poly.pdbx_strand_id
1 'polypeptide(L)'
;MKNLINMIMIAMLSSVIAGCSNEINASLNTEEIKFEKEDKVEAEQNTSAVQEVGKEKKDTVWLEGKSLFQVDATDGKMKYTVYLYAEDERRTILEEDSAKGKKGDSYFTGHYSVYLAEKGSKEAYRQEALNNSAELSFNPSKEQVYTQKMRNKTIISIFQSKGENAVKGQLLAIKDGEVLKINTEKEVVTSSKAKIKNINQKYLQTAQNKNDRWVISTWLFNEETLSMSLHDRIELNKEDHSDIDWMNLWLKEEALYYPFKNLALSVDAIEKAKQGIPLGSPYPIGTNISEIKKSDPNYIKEGFENGSPFVMYPEISYYFERETGNVTAISIPGQRVRTFIDEITAMFGTPLEVREEVLSGKTISTYLADKYSIEFISDFEGNVSEIVLMKTKNHAAQ
;
A
#
# COMPACT_ATOMS: atom_id res chain seq x y z
N MET A 1 -34.86 -31.55 52.38
CA MET A 1 -35.10 -31.58 50.92
C MET A 1 -35.50 -30.21 50.39
N LYS A 2 -34.53 -29.28 50.33
CA LYS A 2 -34.71 -27.92 49.76
C LYS A 2 -33.47 -27.40 49.01
N ASN A 3 -32.46 -28.24 48.76
CA ASN A 3 -31.19 -27.82 48.15
C ASN A 3 -30.84 -28.59 46.87
N LEU A 4 -31.82 -29.04 46.09
CA LEU A 4 -31.56 -29.64 44.76
C LEU A 4 -32.29 -28.95 43.60
N ILE A 5 -33.14 -27.95 43.86
CA ILE A 5 -33.90 -27.24 42.80
C ILE A 5 -33.23 -25.91 42.39
N ASN A 6 -32.35 -25.33 43.23
CA ASN A 6 -31.64 -24.09 42.90
C ASN A 6 -30.36 -24.27 42.05
N MET A 7 -29.93 -25.51 41.76
CA MET A 7 -28.77 -25.74 40.88
C MET A 7 -29.14 -25.91 39.40
N ILE A 8 -30.43 -26.09 39.07
CA ILE A 8 -30.88 -26.26 37.69
C ILE A 8 -31.36 -24.93 37.06
N MET A 9 -31.67 -23.91 37.87
CA MET A 9 -32.04 -22.58 37.37
C MET A 9 -30.85 -21.65 37.03
N ILE A 10 -29.64 -21.95 37.51
CA ILE A 10 -28.42 -21.17 37.16
C ILE A 10 -27.77 -21.70 35.85
N ALA A 11 -28.10 -22.94 35.45
CA ALA A 11 -27.64 -23.54 34.20
C ALA A 11 -28.53 -23.22 32.98
N MET A 12 -29.67 -22.53 33.16
CA MET A 12 -30.54 -22.07 32.06
C MET A 12 -30.53 -20.54 31.86
N LEU A 13 -29.69 -19.82 32.59
CA LEU A 13 -29.45 -18.38 32.41
C LEU A 13 -28.02 -18.05 31.92
N SER A 14 -27.22 -19.08 31.61
CA SER A 14 -25.87 -18.96 31.06
C SER A 14 -25.76 -19.30 29.57
N SER A 15 -26.90 -19.49 28.88
CA SER A 15 -26.96 -19.79 27.44
C SER A 15 -27.47 -18.63 26.56
N VAL A 16 -27.44 -17.37 27.05
CA VAL A 16 -27.81 -16.17 26.25
C VAL A 16 -26.76 -15.04 26.34
N ILE A 17 -25.53 -15.32 26.77
CA ILE A 17 -24.42 -14.35 26.66
C ILE A 17 -23.19 -15.05 26.08
N ALA A 18 -23.32 -15.46 24.82
CA ALA A 18 -22.21 -15.84 23.96
C ALA A 18 -22.62 -15.59 22.51
N GLY A 19 -22.89 -14.33 22.20
CA GLY A 19 -23.17 -13.85 20.86
C GLY A 19 -22.85 -12.37 20.83
N CYS A 20 -21.99 -11.96 19.90
CA CYS A 20 -21.49 -10.60 19.66
C CYS A 20 -20.30 -10.14 20.53
N SER A 21 -19.16 -10.81 20.37
CA SER A 21 -17.86 -10.14 20.45
C SER A 21 -16.84 -10.90 19.61
N ASN A 22 -17.06 -10.97 18.30
CA ASN A 22 -15.96 -11.19 17.37
C ASN A 22 -15.50 -9.82 16.91
N GLU A 23 -14.34 -9.42 17.44
CA GLU A 23 -13.48 -8.44 16.83
C GLU A 23 -13.28 -8.83 15.37
N ILE A 24 -13.84 -8.02 14.46
CA ILE A 24 -13.54 -8.12 13.04
C ILE A 24 -12.11 -7.57 12.89
N ASN A 25 -11.13 -8.44 13.04
CA ASN A 25 -9.81 -8.24 12.47
C ASN A 25 -10.00 -8.18 10.95
N ALA A 26 -10.06 -6.96 10.42
CA ALA A 26 -10.01 -6.68 9.00
C ALA A 26 -8.61 -7.03 8.47
N SER A 27 -8.39 -8.32 8.21
CA SER A 27 -7.29 -8.78 7.38
C SER A 27 -7.79 -8.92 5.94
N LEU A 28 -7.14 -8.18 5.04
CA LEU A 28 -7.28 -8.21 3.59
C LEU A 28 -7.36 -9.64 3.03
N ASN A 29 -8.53 -10.02 2.51
CA ASN A 29 -8.67 -11.18 1.63
C ASN A 29 -8.63 -10.71 0.17
N THR A 30 -7.45 -10.82 -0.44
CA THR A 30 -7.28 -10.87 -1.90
C THR A 30 -6.72 -12.26 -2.20
N GLU A 31 -7.58 -13.11 -2.79
CA GLU A 31 -7.33 -14.45 -3.35
C GLU A 31 -6.67 -15.51 -2.43
N GLU A 32 -7.48 -16.47 -1.98
CA GLU A 32 -7.01 -17.75 -1.44
C GLU A 32 -6.35 -18.58 -2.56
N ILE A 33 -5.04 -18.49 -2.67
CA ILE A 33 -4.23 -19.56 -3.25
C ILE A 33 -4.20 -20.68 -2.22
N LYS A 34 -4.82 -21.82 -2.54
CA LYS A 34 -4.77 -23.04 -1.72
C LYS A 34 -3.31 -23.48 -1.55
N PHE A 35 -2.76 -23.28 -0.36
CA PHE A 35 -1.57 -24.01 0.09
C PHE A 35 -2.06 -25.25 0.84
N GLU A 36 -1.77 -26.43 0.29
CA GLU A 36 -1.94 -27.69 1.00
C GLU A 36 -1.06 -27.66 2.26
N LYS A 37 -1.70 -27.86 3.42
CA LYS A 37 -0.99 -28.10 4.68
C LYS A 37 -0.40 -29.49 4.64
N GLU A 38 0.90 -29.60 4.35
CA GLU A 38 1.70 -30.70 4.88
C GLU A 38 2.22 -30.29 6.26
N ASP A 39 1.56 -30.81 7.31
CA ASP A 39 2.10 -30.85 8.66
C ASP A 39 3.33 -31.77 8.67
N LYS A 40 4.51 -31.17 8.43
CA LYS A 40 5.76 -31.68 8.97
C LYS A 40 6.39 -30.57 9.80
N VAL A 41 6.45 -30.83 11.10
CA VAL A 41 7.25 -30.10 12.08
C VAL A 41 8.72 -30.27 11.66
N GLU A 42 9.19 -29.41 10.77
CA GLU A 42 10.62 -29.15 10.61
C GLU A 42 11.03 -28.17 11.72
N ALA A 43 12.02 -28.60 12.50
CA ALA A 43 12.57 -27.85 13.61
C ALA A 43 12.94 -26.42 13.17
N GLU A 44 12.45 -25.42 13.91
CA GLU A 44 12.92 -24.04 13.83
C GLU A 44 14.44 -24.03 14.04
N GLN A 45 15.21 -24.01 12.96
CA GLN A 45 16.61 -23.60 13.02
C GLN A 45 16.61 -22.09 13.30
N ASN A 46 16.83 -21.76 14.57
CA ASN A 46 17.23 -20.44 15.01
C ASN A 46 18.56 -20.06 14.33
N THR A 47 18.47 -19.43 13.18
CA THR A 47 19.52 -18.60 12.58
C THR A 47 18.77 -17.40 11.99
N SER A 48 19.01 -16.16 12.42
CA SER A 48 20.31 -15.57 12.17
C SER A 48 20.68 -14.48 13.18
N ALA A 49 21.72 -14.78 13.95
CA ALA A 49 22.63 -13.73 14.38
C ALA A 49 23.21 -13.02 13.15
N VAL A 50 23.69 -11.78 13.29
CA VAL A 50 24.40 -11.09 12.20
C VAL A 50 25.51 -12.01 11.67
N GLN A 51 25.63 -12.17 10.35
CA GLN A 51 26.76 -12.92 9.79
C GLN A 51 28.06 -12.17 10.08
N GLU A 52 29.01 -12.84 10.74
CA GLU A 52 30.25 -12.21 11.25
C GLU A 52 31.49 -12.65 10.47
N VAL A 53 31.48 -13.86 9.89
CA VAL A 53 32.67 -14.52 9.35
C VAL A 53 33.25 -13.72 8.19
N GLY A 54 34.52 -13.30 8.33
CA GLY A 54 35.27 -12.59 7.29
C GLY A 54 34.88 -11.11 7.11
N LYS A 55 34.00 -10.57 7.96
CA LYS A 55 33.53 -9.19 7.87
C LYS A 55 34.31 -8.27 8.79
N GLU A 56 34.57 -7.06 8.31
CA GLU A 56 35.14 -5.99 9.13
C GLU A 56 34.17 -5.65 10.28
N LYS A 57 34.71 -5.48 11.48
CA LYS A 57 33.96 -5.24 12.71
C LYS A 57 34.24 -3.84 13.25
N LYS A 58 33.19 -3.14 13.69
CA LYS A 58 33.28 -1.84 14.37
C LYS A 58 32.41 -1.80 15.62
N ASP A 59 32.83 -0.97 16.58
CA ASP A 59 32.08 -0.66 17.79
C ASP A 59 30.82 0.18 17.44
N THR A 60 29.67 -0.18 18.01
CA THR A 60 28.40 0.48 17.69
C THR A 60 28.32 1.90 18.24
N VAL A 61 28.89 2.18 19.43
CA VAL A 61 28.95 3.54 19.99
C VAL A 61 29.76 4.47 19.09
N TRP A 62 30.87 3.96 18.54
CA TRP A 62 31.66 4.68 17.56
C TRP A 62 30.87 4.94 16.27
N LEU A 63 30.16 3.94 15.73
CA LEU A 63 29.33 4.10 14.54
C LEU A 63 28.17 5.08 14.74
N GLU A 64 27.54 5.10 15.90
CA GLU A 64 26.49 6.05 16.26
C GLU A 64 26.99 7.51 16.18
N GLY A 65 28.24 7.76 16.56
CA GLY A 65 28.85 9.09 16.49
C GLY A 65 29.44 9.47 15.13
N LYS A 66 29.56 8.52 14.18
CA LYS A 66 30.29 8.71 12.91
C LYS A 66 29.49 8.44 11.65
N SER A 67 28.40 7.69 11.74
CA SER A 67 27.56 7.37 10.59
C SER A 67 26.61 8.53 10.32
N LEU A 68 26.43 8.86 9.03
CA LEU A 68 25.49 9.92 8.65
C LEU A 68 24.04 9.47 8.84
N PHE A 69 23.77 8.17 8.67
CA PHE A 69 22.46 7.59 8.90
C PHE A 69 22.56 6.34 9.76
N GLN A 70 21.54 6.20 10.61
CA GLN A 70 21.27 5.03 11.42
C GLN A 70 19.78 4.71 11.28
N VAL A 71 19.46 3.46 10.94
CA VAL A 71 18.07 3.03 10.77
C VAL A 71 17.80 1.71 11.47
N ASP A 72 16.61 1.59 12.04
CA ASP A 72 16.12 0.35 12.60
C ASP A 72 15.49 -0.51 11.51
N ALA A 73 15.85 -1.79 11.49
CA ALA A 73 15.37 -2.75 10.52
C ALA A 73 14.95 -4.06 11.18
N THR A 74 14.06 -4.79 10.52
CA THR A 74 13.53 -6.07 11.00
C THR A 74 13.61 -7.12 9.92
N ASP A 75 13.81 -8.36 10.37
CA ASP A 75 13.64 -9.57 9.57
C ASP A 75 12.94 -10.63 10.44
N GLY A 76 11.67 -10.90 10.17
CA GLY A 76 10.86 -11.73 11.05
C GLY A 76 10.67 -11.08 12.42
N LYS A 77 11.09 -11.80 13.46
CA LYS A 77 11.11 -11.32 14.84
C LYS A 77 12.42 -10.61 15.19
N MET A 78 13.46 -10.74 14.36
CA MET A 78 14.77 -10.20 14.62
C MET A 78 14.79 -8.69 14.35
N LYS A 79 15.51 -7.98 15.22
CA LYS A 79 15.64 -6.52 15.17
C LYS A 79 17.11 -6.16 15.02
N TYR A 80 17.37 -5.24 14.11
CA TYR A 80 18.71 -4.81 13.76
C TYR A 80 18.82 -3.30 13.76
N THR A 81 20.05 -2.82 13.88
CA THR A 81 20.44 -1.45 13.56
C THR A 81 21.35 -1.50 12.34
N VAL A 82 21.04 -0.69 11.33
CA VAL A 82 21.87 -0.52 10.13
C VAL A 82 22.49 0.87 10.14
N TYR A 83 23.80 0.92 9.94
CA TYR A 83 24.59 2.14 9.89
C TYR A 83 25.11 2.37 8.48
N LEU A 84 24.97 3.59 7.98
CA LEU A 84 25.56 4.03 6.71
C LEU A 84 26.72 4.98 6.99
N TYR A 85 27.94 4.47 6.82
CA TYR A 85 29.18 5.14 7.21
C TYR A 85 30.02 5.48 5.97
N ALA A 86 30.48 6.73 5.85
CA ALA A 86 31.39 7.15 4.78
C ALA A 86 32.84 6.88 5.17
N GLU A 87 33.56 6.14 4.32
CA GLU A 87 34.98 5.85 4.51
C GLU A 87 35.87 7.08 4.24
N ASP A 88 35.44 7.97 3.33
CA ASP A 88 36.18 9.15 2.87
C ASP A 88 35.27 10.39 2.73
N GLU A 89 34.50 10.68 3.77
CA GLU A 89 33.53 11.78 3.78
C GLU A 89 34.15 13.14 3.44
N ARG A 90 33.52 13.84 2.50
CA ARG A 90 33.75 15.26 2.21
C ARG A 90 32.47 16.04 2.45
N ARG A 91 32.61 17.17 3.14
CA ARG A 91 31.51 18.09 3.41
C ARG A 91 31.72 19.39 2.65
N THR A 92 30.71 19.83 1.92
CA THR A 92 30.63 21.17 1.33
C THR A 92 29.37 21.89 1.80
N ILE A 93 29.36 23.22 1.71
CA ILE A 93 28.16 24.03 1.88
C ILE A 93 27.67 24.45 0.49
N LEU A 94 26.37 24.38 0.23
CA LEU A 94 25.82 24.80 -1.06
C LEU A 94 25.81 26.33 -1.17
N GLU A 95 26.41 26.87 -2.24
CA GLU A 95 26.49 28.32 -2.48
C GLU A 95 25.21 28.91 -3.10
N GLU A 96 24.40 28.05 -3.70
CA GLU A 96 23.17 28.39 -4.40
C GLU A 96 22.13 27.26 -4.30
N ASP A 97 20.87 27.60 -4.58
CA ASP A 97 19.79 26.63 -4.68
C ASP A 97 20.00 25.74 -5.90
N SER A 98 19.85 24.42 -5.72
CA SER A 98 20.04 23.44 -6.78
C SER A 98 19.27 22.14 -6.51
N ALA A 99 19.37 21.19 -7.45
CA ALA A 99 18.90 19.82 -7.26
C ALA A 99 19.47 19.14 -5.99
N LYS A 100 20.62 19.59 -5.49
CA LYS A 100 21.28 19.05 -4.29
C LYS A 100 20.66 19.58 -2.99
N GLY A 101 20.05 20.77 -3.00
CA GLY A 101 19.58 21.44 -1.80
C GLY A 101 19.43 22.93 -1.96
N LYS A 102 19.12 23.61 -0.86
CA LYS A 102 19.08 25.06 -0.78
C LYS A 102 20.47 25.62 -0.47
N LYS A 103 20.69 26.87 -0.84
CA LYS A 103 21.86 27.64 -0.40
C LYS A 103 22.00 27.55 1.13
N GLY A 104 23.21 27.24 1.59
CA GLY A 104 23.55 27.06 2.99
C GLY A 104 23.39 25.64 3.53
N ASP A 105 22.76 24.72 2.79
CA ASP A 105 22.68 23.31 3.20
C ASP A 105 24.07 22.67 3.24
N SER A 106 24.28 21.78 4.21
CA SER A 106 25.44 20.89 4.21
C SER A 106 25.23 19.74 3.25
N TYR A 107 26.23 19.46 2.43
CA TYR A 107 26.23 18.41 1.42
C TYR A 107 27.42 17.48 1.65
N PHE A 108 27.14 16.20 1.79
CA PHE A 108 28.11 15.16 2.13
C PHE A 108 28.31 14.25 0.92
N THR A 109 29.55 13.97 0.56
CA THR A 109 29.90 13.02 -0.49
C THR A 109 30.96 12.04 -0.01
N GLY A 110 30.95 10.82 -0.53
CA GLY A 110 31.97 9.81 -0.21
C GLY A 110 31.54 8.41 -0.61
N HIS A 111 32.41 7.44 -0.38
CA HIS A 111 32.15 6.01 -0.52
C HIS A 111 31.59 5.48 0.79
N TYR A 112 30.36 4.98 0.74
CA TYR A 112 29.66 4.54 1.94
C TYR A 112 29.66 3.02 2.07
N SER A 113 29.99 2.56 3.28
CA SER A 113 29.86 1.18 3.72
C SER A 113 28.60 1.02 4.57
N VAL A 114 27.99 -0.17 4.51
CA VAL A 114 26.88 -0.56 5.37
C VAL A 114 27.41 -1.43 6.50
N TYR A 115 27.05 -1.12 7.74
CA TYR A 115 27.29 -1.98 8.90
C TYR A 115 25.96 -2.42 9.49
N LEU A 116 25.88 -3.69 9.90
CA LEU A 116 24.71 -4.30 10.51
C LEU A 116 25.04 -4.77 11.92
N ALA A 117 24.18 -4.45 12.87
CA ALA A 117 24.24 -4.96 14.24
C ALA A 117 22.89 -5.51 14.65
N GLU A 118 22.85 -6.52 15.51
CA GLU A 118 21.64 -6.82 16.28
C GLU A 118 21.30 -5.63 17.16
N LYS A 119 20.00 -5.40 17.36
CA LYS A 119 19.54 -4.28 18.18
C LYS A 119 20.09 -4.41 19.60
N GLY A 120 20.90 -3.44 20.02
CA GLY A 120 21.55 -3.40 21.34
C GLY A 120 22.90 -4.12 21.43
N SER A 121 23.39 -4.69 20.33
CA SER A 121 24.77 -5.20 20.26
C SER A 121 25.79 -4.07 20.40
N LYS A 122 26.96 -4.40 20.94
CA LYS A 122 28.13 -3.50 21.01
C LYS A 122 28.92 -3.47 19.71
N GLU A 123 28.62 -4.38 18.80
CA GLU A 123 29.44 -4.67 17.64
C GLU A 123 28.56 -4.72 16.38
N ALA A 124 29.04 -4.11 15.31
CA ALA A 124 28.44 -4.13 13.99
C ALA A 124 29.43 -4.66 12.96
N TYR A 125 28.91 -5.35 11.96
CA TYR A 125 29.70 -6.02 10.93
C TYR A 125 29.41 -5.43 9.56
N ARG A 126 30.45 -5.17 8.78
CA ARG A 126 30.36 -4.62 7.42
C ARG A 126 29.60 -5.57 6.49
N GLN A 127 28.80 -5.01 5.59
CA GLN A 127 27.95 -5.72 4.65
C GLN A 127 28.27 -5.32 3.20
N GLU A 128 28.26 -6.30 2.30
CA GLU A 128 28.53 -6.12 0.87
C GLU A 128 27.25 -5.72 0.09
N ALA A 129 26.49 -4.77 0.64
CA ALA A 129 25.21 -4.34 0.07
C ALA A 129 25.33 -3.19 -0.93
N LEU A 130 26.40 -2.40 -0.82
CA LEU A 130 26.70 -1.25 -1.66
C LEU A 130 27.96 -1.50 -2.48
N ASN A 131 27.98 -0.96 -3.69
CA ASN A 131 29.18 -1.01 -4.52
C ASN A 131 30.17 0.06 -4.03
N ASN A 132 31.29 -0.38 -3.45
CA ASN A 132 32.35 0.49 -2.93
C ASN A 132 33.01 1.38 -4.01
N SER A 133 32.72 1.18 -5.30
CA SER A 133 33.31 1.98 -6.39
C SER A 133 32.55 3.26 -6.74
N ALA A 134 31.35 3.48 -6.20
CA ALA A 134 30.52 4.62 -6.53
C ALA A 134 30.34 5.52 -5.31
N GLU A 135 30.70 6.80 -5.46
CA GLU A 135 30.40 7.81 -4.44
C GLU A 135 28.88 8.02 -4.33
N LEU A 136 28.41 8.14 -3.09
CA LEU A 136 27.05 8.58 -2.78
C LEU A 136 27.09 10.00 -2.22
N SER A 137 25.97 10.69 -2.38
CA SER A 137 25.84 12.06 -1.94
C SER A 137 24.55 12.31 -1.18
N PHE A 138 24.65 13.03 -0.07
CA PHE A 138 23.55 13.28 0.85
C PHE A 138 23.47 14.73 1.27
N ASN A 139 22.25 15.25 1.28
CA ASN A 139 21.88 16.47 1.97
C ASN A 139 20.95 16.08 3.13
N PRO A 140 21.36 16.23 4.40
CA PRO A 140 20.54 15.87 5.55
C PRO A 140 19.21 16.66 5.65
N SER A 141 19.10 17.81 4.99
CA SER A 141 17.83 18.54 4.86
C SER A 141 16.83 17.83 3.92
N LYS A 142 17.25 16.77 3.24
CA LYS A 142 16.41 15.92 2.36
C LYS A 142 16.28 14.51 2.92
N GLU A 143 15.10 13.94 2.77
CA GLU A 143 14.84 12.55 3.14
C GLU A 143 15.34 11.59 2.04
N GLN A 144 16.65 11.32 2.05
CA GLN A 144 17.29 10.43 1.08
C GLN A 144 17.47 9.00 1.56
N VAL A 145 17.50 8.79 2.88
CA VAL A 145 17.60 7.46 3.49
C VAL A 145 16.46 7.30 4.48
N TYR A 146 15.62 6.29 4.28
CA TYR A 146 14.51 5.98 5.18
C TYR A 146 14.10 4.52 5.04
N THR A 147 13.27 4.07 5.97
CA THR A 147 12.81 2.68 6.03
C THR A 147 11.31 2.55 5.77
N GLN A 148 10.93 1.38 5.29
CA GLN A 148 9.55 1.01 5.02
C GLN A 148 9.28 -0.40 5.53
N LYS A 149 8.23 -0.55 6.35
CA LYS A 149 7.85 -1.85 6.89
C LYS A 149 7.04 -2.65 5.87
N MET A 150 7.57 -3.80 5.46
CA MET A 150 6.93 -4.74 4.53
C MET A 150 6.69 -6.07 5.27
N ARG A 151 5.51 -6.22 5.85
CA ARG A 151 5.08 -7.35 6.67
C ARG A 151 5.99 -7.53 7.88
N ASN A 152 6.84 -8.54 7.82
CA ASN A 152 7.83 -8.93 8.81
C ASN A 152 9.25 -8.45 8.45
N LYS A 153 9.44 -7.74 7.33
CA LYS A 153 10.73 -7.19 6.91
C LYS A 153 10.71 -5.67 6.89
N THR A 154 11.90 -5.08 6.98
CA THR A 154 12.12 -3.66 6.71
C THR A 154 12.91 -3.49 5.43
N ILE A 155 12.39 -2.69 4.51
CA ILE A 155 13.13 -2.20 3.35
C ILE A 155 13.83 -0.90 3.74
N ILE A 156 15.12 -0.81 3.41
CA ILE A 156 15.94 0.38 3.59
C ILE A 156 16.14 0.99 2.21
N SER A 157 15.65 2.22 2.04
CA SER A 157 15.65 2.91 0.77
C SER A 157 16.71 4.00 0.78
N ILE A 158 17.65 3.95 -0.16
CA ILE A 158 18.71 4.94 -0.35
C ILE A 158 18.51 5.62 -1.71
N PHE A 159 18.20 6.92 -1.71
CA PHE A 159 17.89 7.69 -2.90
C PHE A 159 19.02 8.66 -3.26
N GLN A 160 19.48 8.55 -4.51
CA GLN A 160 20.50 9.41 -5.11
C GLN A 160 19.87 10.27 -6.21
N SER A 161 20.35 11.50 -6.40
CA SER A 161 19.84 12.40 -7.44
C SER A 161 20.02 11.80 -8.84
N LYS A 162 18.98 11.90 -9.66
CA LYS A 162 18.96 11.53 -11.08
C LYS A 162 18.39 12.73 -11.86
N GLY A 163 19.17 13.79 -11.95
CA GLY A 163 18.73 15.09 -12.48
C GLY A 163 17.99 15.94 -11.45
N GLU A 164 17.28 16.97 -11.88
CA GLU A 164 16.70 17.98 -10.98
C GLU A 164 15.50 17.47 -10.16
N ASN A 165 14.57 16.76 -10.81
CA ASN A 165 13.26 16.42 -10.23
C ASN A 165 13.07 14.94 -9.94
N ALA A 166 14.10 14.13 -10.10
CA ALA A 166 14.04 12.69 -9.92
C ALA A 166 15.21 12.17 -9.07
N VAL A 167 14.92 11.10 -8.35
CA VAL A 167 15.90 10.33 -7.59
C VAL A 167 15.81 8.86 -7.98
N LYS A 168 16.96 8.19 -7.99
CA LYS A 168 17.09 6.76 -8.20
C LYS A 168 17.24 6.07 -6.84
N GLY A 169 16.38 5.11 -6.57
CA GLY A 169 16.40 4.32 -5.35
C GLY A 169 17.26 3.07 -5.48
N GLN A 170 18.11 2.85 -4.49
CA GLN A 170 18.69 1.55 -4.17
C GLN A 170 17.97 1.03 -2.94
N LEU A 171 17.33 -0.13 -3.09
CA LEU A 171 16.53 -0.74 -2.04
C LEU A 171 17.30 -1.93 -1.46
N LEU A 172 17.40 -1.97 -0.14
CA LEU A 172 18.09 -3.02 0.61
C LEU A 172 17.11 -3.68 1.58
N ALA A 173 17.34 -4.93 1.94
CA ALA A 173 16.61 -5.64 2.99
C ALA A 173 17.55 -6.60 3.71
N ILE A 174 17.14 -7.05 4.89
CA ILE A 174 17.87 -8.07 5.63
C ILE A 174 17.29 -9.45 5.30
N LYS A 175 18.18 -10.41 5.05
CA LYS A 175 17.88 -11.83 4.95
C LYS A 175 19.06 -12.62 5.49
N ASP A 176 18.76 -13.58 6.37
CA ASP A 176 19.75 -14.50 6.94
C ASP A 176 20.95 -13.78 7.58
N GLY A 177 20.67 -12.67 8.28
CA GLY A 177 21.67 -11.89 9.01
C GLY A 177 22.59 -11.03 8.13
N GLU A 178 22.22 -10.82 6.86
CA GLU A 178 22.97 -9.99 5.91
C GLU A 178 22.09 -8.89 5.32
N VAL A 179 22.69 -7.72 5.05
CA VAL A 179 22.02 -6.69 4.25
C VAL A 179 22.27 -7.01 2.78
N LEU A 180 21.19 -7.26 2.05
CA LEU A 180 21.22 -7.59 0.63
C LEU A 180 20.48 -6.52 -0.18
N LYS A 181 20.94 -6.30 -1.41
CA LYS A 181 20.22 -5.46 -2.38
C LYS A 181 18.99 -6.21 -2.88
N ILE A 182 17.85 -5.53 -2.89
CA ILE A 182 16.61 -6.05 -3.48
C ILE A 182 16.74 -6.03 -4.99
N ASN A 183 16.47 -7.16 -5.63
CA ASN A 183 16.50 -7.30 -7.07
C ASN A 183 15.28 -6.63 -7.70
N THR A 184 15.46 -5.57 -8.47
CA THR A 184 14.37 -4.83 -9.12
C THR A 184 14.39 -5.11 -10.63
N GLU A 185 13.25 -5.50 -11.22
CA GLU A 185 13.13 -5.76 -12.67
C GLU A 185 13.58 -4.54 -13.51
N LYS A 186 13.27 -3.34 -13.03
CA LYS A 186 13.62 -2.05 -13.65
C LYS A 186 14.17 -1.12 -12.58
N GLU A 187 14.86 -0.06 -13.00
CA GLU A 187 15.32 0.96 -12.06
C GLU A 187 14.14 1.61 -11.32
N VAL A 188 14.24 1.66 -9.99
CA VAL A 188 13.29 2.38 -9.15
C VAL A 188 13.64 3.86 -9.19
N VAL A 189 12.83 4.65 -9.88
CA VAL A 189 12.99 6.10 -10.02
C VAL A 189 11.70 6.77 -9.55
N THR A 190 11.84 7.79 -8.71
CA THR A 190 10.71 8.54 -8.15
C THR A 190 11.04 10.03 -8.12
N SER A 191 10.04 10.86 -7.82
CA SER A 191 10.20 12.28 -7.62
C SER A 191 11.05 12.56 -6.39
N SER A 192 11.91 13.59 -6.47
CA SER A 192 12.67 14.11 -5.33
C SER A 192 11.80 14.83 -4.29
N LYS A 193 10.49 15.02 -4.56
CA LYS A 193 9.58 15.84 -3.76
C LYS A 193 8.81 15.07 -2.68
N ALA A 194 8.79 13.74 -2.74
CA ALA A 194 8.02 12.93 -1.80
C ALA A 194 8.64 11.53 -1.62
N LYS A 195 8.38 10.92 -0.46
CA LYS A 195 8.70 9.51 -0.22
C LYS A 195 7.88 8.60 -1.12
N ILE A 196 8.43 7.43 -1.41
CA ILE A 196 7.68 6.34 -2.06
C ILE A 196 6.63 5.79 -1.09
N LYS A 197 5.45 5.46 -1.62
CA LYS A 197 4.30 5.02 -0.79
C LYS A 197 4.42 3.54 -0.48
N ASN A 198 4.07 3.16 0.73
CA ASN A 198 3.93 1.78 1.14
C ASN A 198 2.44 1.46 1.26
N ILE A 199 1.99 0.44 0.55
CA ILE A 199 0.57 0.10 0.44
C ILE A 199 0.36 -1.32 0.93
N ASN A 200 -0.41 -1.44 2.02
CA ASN A 200 -0.77 -2.70 2.67
C ASN A 200 0.43 -3.62 2.94
N GLN A 201 1.62 -3.01 3.14
CA GLN A 201 2.88 -3.72 3.40
C GLN A 201 3.27 -4.76 2.33
N LYS A 202 2.65 -4.69 1.15
CA LYS A 202 2.84 -5.64 0.03
C LYS A 202 3.34 -4.94 -1.22
N TYR A 203 2.90 -3.70 -1.43
CA TYR A 203 3.25 -2.91 -2.60
C TYR A 203 4.00 -1.64 -2.21
N LEU A 204 4.89 -1.20 -3.11
CA LEU A 204 5.46 0.14 -3.07
C LEU A 204 5.00 0.92 -4.29
N GLN A 205 4.73 2.21 -4.14
CA GLN A 205 4.38 3.07 -5.27
C GLN A 205 5.36 4.23 -5.40
N THR A 206 5.82 4.44 -6.63
CA THR A 206 6.71 5.53 -7.03
C THR A 206 6.01 6.39 -8.07
N ALA A 207 6.23 7.70 -8.04
CA ALA A 207 5.76 8.61 -9.07
C ALA A 207 6.91 9.45 -9.62
N GLN A 208 7.03 9.52 -10.94
CA GLN A 208 8.07 10.31 -11.60
C GLN A 208 7.44 11.17 -12.69
N ASN A 209 7.93 12.39 -12.86
CA ASN A 209 7.55 13.21 -14.00
C ASN A 209 8.51 12.92 -15.17
N LYS A 210 7.96 12.43 -16.29
CA LYS A 210 8.66 12.11 -17.54
C LYS A 210 8.00 12.87 -18.68
N ASN A 211 8.75 13.75 -19.35
CA ASN A 211 8.26 14.52 -20.50
C ASN A 211 6.93 15.23 -20.21
N ASP A 212 6.87 15.94 -19.08
CA ASP A 212 5.68 16.65 -18.59
C ASP A 212 4.45 15.76 -18.32
N ARG A 213 4.67 14.46 -18.09
CA ARG A 213 3.63 13.52 -17.67
C ARG A 213 4.04 12.79 -16.40
N TRP A 214 3.08 12.65 -15.48
CA TRP A 214 3.30 11.84 -14.30
C TRP A 214 3.12 10.36 -14.64
N VAL A 215 4.13 9.56 -14.28
CA VAL A 215 4.11 8.12 -14.42
C VAL A 215 4.16 7.52 -13.02
N ILE A 216 3.08 6.84 -12.66
CA ILE A 216 2.96 6.08 -11.42
C ILE A 216 3.34 4.64 -11.71
N SER A 217 4.17 4.06 -10.86
CA SER A 217 4.58 2.66 -10.94
C SER A 217 4.39 2.01 -9.58
N THR A 218 3.63 0.93 -9.57
CA THR A 218 3.40 0.11 -8.39
C THR A 218 4.22 -1.17 -8.50
N TRP A 219 4.97 -1.47 -7.45
CA TRP A 219 5.92 -2.57 -7.37
C TRP A 219 5.40 -3.60 -6.36
N LEU A 220 5.42 -4.88 -6.74
CA LEU A 220 5.10 -5.98 -5.83
C LEU A 220 6.39 -6.50 -5.20
N PHE A 221 6.45 -6.55 -3.88
CA PHE A 221 7.58 -7.11 -3.16
C PHE A 221 7.39 -8.61 -2.92
N ASN A 222 8.35 -9.41 -3.38
CA ASN A 222 8.48 -10.81 -3.01
C ASN A 222 9.54 -10.94 -1.91
N GLU A 223 9.06 -11.32 -0.73
CA GLU A 223 9.85 -11.43 0.48
C GLU A 223 10.85 -12.60 0.44
N GLU A 224 10.44 -13.74 -0.13
CA GLU A 224 11.24 -14.96 -0.19
C GLU A 224 12.46 -14.79 -1.09
N THR A 225 12.25 -14.17 -2.26
CA THR A 225 13.30 -13.97 -3.27
C THR A 225 14.03 -12.63 -3.14
N LEU A 226 13.60 -11.77 -2.21
CA LEU A 226 14.04 -10.36 -2.12
C LEU A 226 14.05 -9.65 -3.47
N SER A 227 12.91 -9.70 -4.16
CA SER A 227 12.76 -9.04 -5.46
C SER A 227 11.54 -8.14 -5.54
N MET A 228 11.61 -7.13 -6.40
CA MET A 228 10.50 -6.31 -6.81
C MET A 228 10.24 -6.44 -8.30
N SER A 229 9.02 -6.84 -8.63
CA SER A 229 8.51 -6.84 -9.99
C SER A 229 7.59 -5.65 -10.21
N LEU A 230 7.56 -5.12 -11.43
CA LEU A 230 6.59 -4.09 -11.78
C LEU A 230 5.20 -4.72 -11.84
N HIS A 231 4.32 -4.33 -10.91
CA HIS A 231 2.97 -4.87 -10.80
C HIS A 231 1.97 -4.07 -11.65
N ASP A 232 2.07 -2.74 -11.58
CA ASP A 232 1.21 -1.86 -12.35
C ASP A 232 1.94 -0.57 -12.77
N ARG A 233 1.51 0.00 -13.89
CA ARG A 233 2.02 1.28 -14.38
C ARG A 233 0.89 2.08 -15.02
N ILE A 234 0.79 3.35 -14.60
CA ILE A 234 -0.23 4.30 -15.03
C ILE A 234 0.48 5.58 -15.48
N GLU A 235 0.09 6.10 -16.64
CA GLU A 235 0.52 7.40 -17.12
C GLU A 235 -0.66 8.35 -17.03
N LEU A 236 -0.47 9.44 -16.28
CA LEU A 236 -1.51 10.42 -16.04
C LEU A 236 -1.56 11.44 -17.17
N ASN A 237 -2.77 11.86 -17.51
CA ASN A 237 -3.00 12.88 -18.50
C ASN A 237 -2.77 14.26 -17.89
N LYS A 238 -1.82 15.01 -18.46
CA LYS A 238 -1.46 16.36 -18.01
C LYS A 238 -2.58 17.39 -18.17
N GLU A 239 -3.58 17.09 -19.00
CA GLU A 239 -4.73 17.97 -19.27
C GLU A 239 -5.95 17.59 -18.43
N ASP A 240 -5.92 16.44 -17.76
CA ASP A 240 -6.98 16.00 -16.87
C ASP A 240 -6.80 16.63 -15.48
N HIS A 241 -7.74 17.49 -15.09
CA HIS A 241 -7.72 18.13 -13.78
C HIS A 241 -7.76 17.14 -12.61
N SER A 242 -8.44 16.00 -12.77
CA SER A 242 -8.51 14.97 -11.74
C SER A 242 -7.13 14.35 -11.49
N ASP A 243 -6.37 14.08 -12.54
CA ASP A 243 -5.01 13.55 -12.46
C ASP A 243 -4.03 14.55 -11.81
N ILE A 244 -4.19 15.85 -12.10
CA ILE A 244 -3.41 16.91 -11.46
C ILE A 244 -3.70 16.94 -9.94
N ASP A 245 -4.97 16.90 -9.55
CA ASP A 245 -5.38 16.90 -8.16
C ASP A 245 -4.87 15.66 -7.41
N TRP A 246 -4.96 14.49 -8.05
CA TRP A 246 -4.39 13.25 -7.54
C TRP A 246 -2.89 13.33 -7.30
N MET A 247 -2.14 13.92 -8.23
CA MET A 247 -0.70 14.07 -8.05
C MET A 247 -0.35 15.04 -6.94
N ASN A 248 -1.13 16.11 -6.76
CA ASN A 248 -0.96 17.01 -5.64
C ASN A 248 -1.18 16.30 -4.30
N LEU A 249 -2.20 15.43 -4.21
CA LEU A 249 -2.45 14.60 -3.03
C LEU A 249 -1.30 13.61 -2.80
N TRP A 250 -0.90 12.89 -3.84
CA TRP A 250 0.19 11.90 -3.78
C TRP A 250 1.50 12.55 -3.30
N LEU A 251 1.83 13.76 -3.77
CA LEU A 251 3.06 14.44 -3.37
C LEU A 251 3.02 14.97 -1.94
N LYS A 252 1.85 15.32 -1.41
CA LYS A 252 1.71 15.95 -0.09
C LYS A 252 1.48 14.96 1.04
N GLU A 253 0.67 13.93 0.81
CA GLU A 253 0.18 13.05 1.88
C GLU A 253 0.85 11.68 1.82
N GLU A 254 1.63 11.33 2.84
CA GLU A 254 2.39 10.06 2.88
C GLU A 254 1.50 8.82 2.83
N ALA A 255 0.30 8.87 3.43
CA ALA A 255 -0.64 7.76 3.47
C ALA A 255 -1.42 7.56 2.16
N LEU A 256 -1.50 8.59 1.31
CA LEU A 256 -2.28 8.53 0.07
C LEU A 256 -1.45 8.02 -1.10
N TYR A 257 -2.05 7.13 -1.87
CA TYR A 257 -1.51 6.53 -3.07
C TYR A 257 -2.57 6.56 -4.18
N TYR A 258 -2.13 6.40 -5.42
CA TYR A 258 -3.03 6.36 -6.56
C TYR A 258 -3.58 4.94 -6.75
N PRO A 259 -4.89 4.75 -6.98
CA PRO A 259 -5.48 3.43 -7.23
C PRO A 259 -4.82 2.71 -8.40
N PHE A 260 -4.59 1.41 -8.25
CA PHE A 260 -3.82 0.59 -9.19
C PHE A 260 -4.44 -0.80 -9.27
N LYS A 261 -4.10 -1.57 -10.31
CA LYS A 261 -4.67 -2.90 -10.52
C LYS A 261 -4.37 -3.81 -9.34
N ASN A 262 -5.32 -4.05 -8.46
CA ASN A 262 -5.15 -4.91 -7.28
C ASN A 262 -6.34 -5.82 -7.00
N LEU A 263 -7.35 -5.78 -7.87
CA LEU A 263 -8.51 -6.65 -7.83
C LEU A 263 -8.54 -7.50 -9.10
N ALA A 264 -8.84 -8.78 -8.91
CA ALA A 264 -9.28 -9.66 -9.97
C ALA A 264 -10.81 -9.73 -9.92
N LEU A 265 -11.42 -9.66 -11.11
CA LEU A 265 -12.84 -9.93 -11.24
C LEU A 265 -13.04 -11.44 -11.39
N SER A 266 -14.03 -11.96 -10.67
CA SER A 266 -14.44 -13.36 -10.75
C SER A 266 -15.95 -13.46 -10.73
N VAL A 267 -16.47 -14.63 -11.12
CA VAL A 267 -17.90 -14.97 -11.05
C VAL A 267 -18.52 -14.76 -9.66
N ASP A 268 -17.71 -14.89 -8.61
CA ASP A 268 -18.15 -14.67 -7.22
C ASP A 268 -18.42 -13.19 -6.89
N ALA A 269 -18.00 -12.25 -7.75
CA ALA A 269 -18.28 -10.83 -7.56
C ALA A 269 -19.79 -10.56 -7.47
N ILE A 270 -20.59 -11.23 -8.31
CA ILE A 270 -22.06 -11.13 -8.27
C ILE A 270 -22.62 -11.75 -6.97
N GLU A 271 -22.09 -12.89 -6.52
CA GLU A 271 -22.54 -13.54 -5.28
C GLU A 271 -22.21 -12.71 -4.03
N LYS A 272 -21.07 -12.01 -4.01
CA LYS A 272 -20.73 -11.04 -2.96
C LYS A 272 -21.64 -9.81 -3.02
N ALA A 273 -21.90 -9.30 -4.22
CA ALA A 273 -22.79 -8.17 -4.42
C ALA A 273 -24.24 -8.44 -3.97
N LYS A 274 -24.75 -9.67 -4.11
CA LYS A 274 -26.07 -10.07 -3.56
C LYS A 274 -26.16 -9.89 -2.05
N GLN A 275 -25.02 -9.98 -1.35
CA GLN A 275 -24.90 -9.75 0.08
C GLN A 275 -24.59 -8.29 0.43
N GLY A 276 -24.52 -7.41 -0.57
CA GLY A 276 -24.13 -6.01 -0.41
C GLY A 276 -22.62 -5.81 -0.19
N ILE A 277 -21.81 -6.85 -0.37
CA ILE A 277 -20.35 -6.81 -0.16
C ILE A 277 -19.68 -6.32 -1.45
N PRO A 278 -18.94 -5.19 -1.44
CA PRO A 278 -18.24 -4.69 -2.61
C PRO A 278 -17.01 -5.52 -2.97
N LEU A 279 -16.54 -5.39 -4.21
CA LEU A 279 -15.23 -5.91 -4.60
C LEU A 279 -14.13 -5.09 -3.91
N GLY A 280 -13.22 -5.75 -3.20
CA GLY A 280 -12.03 -5.08 -2.67
C GLY A 280 -12.23 -4.18 -1.46
N SER A 281 -13.35 -4.32 -0.73
CA SER A 281 -13.55 -3.70 0.60
C SER A 281 -14.31 -4.66 1.54
N PRO A 282 -13.99 -4.66 2.84
CA PRO A 282 -14.68 -5.48 3.83
C PRO A 282 -16.03 -4.90 4.26
N TYR A 283 -16.40 -3.69 3.84
CA TYR A 283 -17.56 -2.96 4.36
C TYR A 283 -18.78 -3.09 3.42
N PRO A 284 -19.78 -3.91 3.76
CA PRO A 284 -20.99 -4.03 2.94
C PRO A 284 -21.89 -2.79 3.01
N ILE A 285 -22.79 -2.66 2.04
CA ILE A 285 -23.90 -1.70 2.09
C ILE A 285 -24.68 -1.90 3.40
N GLY A 286 -24.96 -0.78 4.09
CA GLY A 286 -25.58 -0.74 5.41
C GLY A 286 -24.60 -0.53 6.56
N THR A 287 -23.29 -0.69 6.35
CA THR A 287 -22.26 -0.34 7.34
C THR A 287 -22.34 1.15 7.68
N ASN A 288 -22.13 1.52 8.95
CA ASN A 288 -22.12 2.93 9.34
C ASN A 288 -20.81 3.60 8.93
N ILE A 289 -20.89 4.76 8.27
CA ILE A 289 -19.70 5.48 7.79
C ILE A 289 -18.73 5.88 8.91
N SER A 290 -19.24 6.11 10.14
CA SER A 290 -18.40 6.44 11.29
C SER A 290 -17.49 5.27 11.69
N GLU A 291 -17.96 4.02 11.53
CA GLU A 291 -17.17 2.82 11.81
C GLU A 291 -16.06 2.67 10.77
N ILE A 292 -16.37 2.93 9.50
CA ILE A 292 -15.39 2.90 8.41
C ILE A 292 -14.30 3.94 8.67
N LYS A 293 -14.66 5.21 8.94
CA LYS A 293 -13.69 6.27 9.25
C LYS A 293 -12.84 5.99 10.48
N LYS A 294 -13.40 5.29 11.49
CA LYS A 294 -12.66 4.89 12.68
C LYS A 294 -11.60 3.83 12.35
N SER A 295 -11.93 2.91 11.45
CA SER A 295 -11.01 1.84 11.02
C SER A 295 -9.94 2.33 10.05
N ASP A 296 -10.30 3.29 9.17
CA ASP A 296 -9.42 3.91 8.20
C ASP A 296 -9.63 5.43 8.23
N PRO A 297 -8.77 6.17 8.95
CA PRO A 297 -8.88 7.62 9.07
C PRO A 297 -8.34 8.37 7.83
N ASN A 298 -7.69 7.70 6.89
CA ASN A 298 -6.96 8.35 5.80
C ASN A 298 -7.82 8.52 4.54
N TYR A 299 -9.00 9.13 4.69
CA TYR A 299 -9.84 9.49 3.55
C TYR A 299 -9.29 10.74 2.86
N ILE A 300 -9.50 10.81 1.55
CA ILE A 300 -9.05 11.91 0.68
C ILE A 300 -9.96 13.12 0.84
N LYS A 301 -11.27 12.88 0.80
CA LYS A 301 -12.28 13.93 0.78
C LYS A 301 -13.59 13.41 1.34
N GLU A 302 -14.30 14.31 2.01
CA GLU A 302 -15.71 14.15 2.37
C GLU A 302 -16.49 15.32 1.78
N GLY A 303 -17.69 15.06 1.29
CA GLY A 303 -18.50 16.09 0.65
C GLY A 303 -19.88 15.61 0.23
N PHE A 304 -20.48 16.33 -0.72
CA PHE A 304 -21.77 16.00 -1.31
C PHE A 304 -21.62 15.91 -2.83
N GLU A 305 -22.23 14.89 -3.41
CA GLU A 305 -22.32 14.70 -4.85
C GLU A 305 -23.75 14.27 -5.18
N ASN A 306 -24.39 14.98 -6.12
CA ASN A 306 -25.78 14.73 -6.52
C ASN A 306 -26.76 14.62 -5.33
N GLY A 307 -26.53 15.44 -4.29
CA GLY A 307 -27.35 15.46 -3.07
C GLY A 307 -27.06 14.36 -2.06
N SER A 308 -26.18 13.41 -2.36
CA SER A 308 -25.77 12.34 -1.44
C SER A 308 -24.43 12.68 -0.78
N PRO A 309 -24.29 12.58 0.55
CA PRO A 309 -23.00 12.73 1.19
C PRO A 309 -22.11 11.52 0.86
N PHE A 310 -20.80 11.78 0.75
CA PHE A 310 -19.81 10.75 0.43
C PHE A 310 -18.51 10.91 1.21
N VAL A 311 -17.77 9.80 1.35
CA VAL A 311 -16.37 9.77 1.80
C VAL A 311 -15.56 8.99 0.78
N MET A 312 -14.47 9.59 0.31
CA MET A 312 -13.61 9.05 -0.73
C MET A 312 -12.27 8.60 -0.15
N TYR A 313 -11.88 7.37 -0.45
CA TYR A 313 -10.56 6.79 -0.17
C TYR A 313 -9.83 6.52 -1.48
N PRO A 314 -8.50 6.25 -1.45
CA PRO A 314 -7.75 5.85 -2.64
C PRO A 314 -8.40 4.77 -3.48
N GLU A 315 -9.02 3.81 -2.82
CA GLU A 315 -9.47 2.57 -3.45
C GLU A 315 -10.98 2.46 -3.64
N ILE A 316 -11.75 3.37 -3.02
CA ILE A 316 -13.19 3.22 -2.90
C ILE A 316 -13.86 4.52 -2.40
N SER A 317 -15.07 4.78 -2.85
CA SER A 317 -15.92 5.86 -2.36
C SER A 317 -17.20 5.29 -1.77
N TYR A 318 -17.57 5.75 -0.58
CA TYR A 318 -18.81 5.37 0.09
C TYR A 318 -19.80 6.52 0.05
N TYR A 319 -20.99 6.27 -0.47
CA TYR A 319 -22.14 7.16 -0.37
C TYR A 319 -23.06 6.66 0.73
N PHE A 320 -23.60 7.57 1.54
CA PHE A 320 -24.37 7.19 2.73
C PHE A 320 -25.61 8.06 2.91
N GLU A 321 -26.54 7.56 3.71
CA GLU A 321 -27.71 8.34 4.13
C GLU A 321 -27.32 9.28 5.28
N ARG A 322 -27.65 10.56 5.16
CA ARG A 322 -27.28 11.58 6.16
C ARG A 322 -27.81 11.29 7.56
N GLU A 323 -29.01 10.71 7.62
CA GLU A 323 -29.78 10.59 8.87
C GLU A 323 -29.33 9.38 9.69
N THR A 324 -28.96 8.30 9.02
CA THR A 324 -28.52 7.05 9.67
C THR A 324 -27.01 6.87 9.63
N GLY A 325 -26.30 7.54 8.71
CA GLY A 325 -24.89 7.31 8.42
C GLY A 325 -24.64 5.99 7.69
N ASN A 326 -25.66 5.25 7.28
CA ASN A 326 -25.50 3.94 6.67
C ASN A 326 -25.14 4.08 5.19
N VAL A 327 -24.14 3.33 4.76
CA VAL A 327 -23.73 3.26 3.35
C VAL A 327 -24.88 2.74 2.50
N THR A 328 -25.16 3.42 1.39
CA THR A 328 -26.25 3.12 0.44
C THR A 328 -25.73 2.74 -0.95
N ALA A 329 -24.55 3.27 -1.32
CA ALA A 329 -23.85 2.92 -2.54
C ALA A 329 -22.33 2.99 -2.34
N ILE A 330 -21.62 2.23 -3.16
CA ILE A 330 -20.18 2.07 -3.10
C ILE A 330 -19.63 2.18 -4.52
N SER A 331 -18.69 3.07 -4.76
CA SER A 331 -17.99 3.24 -6.04
C SER A 331 -16.55 2.75 -5.92
N ILE A 332 -16.10 1.98 -6.90
CA ILE A 332 -14.76 1.40 -6.98
C ILE A 332 -14.10 1.93 -8.27
N PRO A 333 -12.92 2.57 -8.19
CA PRO A 333 -12.20 3.04 -9.37
C PRO A 333 -11.84 1.88 -10.32
N GLY A 334 -12.10 2.06 -11.61
CA GLY A 334 -11.81 1.06 -12.65
C GLY A 334 -10.33 0.68 -12.76
N GLN A 335 -9.43 1.58 -12.33
CA GLN A 335 -7.98 1.34 -12.21
C GLN A 335 -7.66 0.12 -11.34
N ARG A 336 -8.54 -0.26 -10.40
CA ARG A 336 -8.34 -1.43 -9.54
C ARG A 336 -8.50 -2.77 -10.26
N VAL A 337 -9.28 -2.81 -11.34
CA VAL A 337 -9.55 -4.02 -12.12
C VAL A 337 -8.83 -4.01 -13.48
N ARG A 338 -8.71 -2.85 -14.14
CA ARG A 338 -8.16 -2.66 -15.50
C ARG A 338 -8.67 -3.73 -16.47
N THR A 339 -9.97 -3.67 -16.78
CA THR A 339 -10.70 -4.61 -17.63
C THR A 339 -11.56 -3.86 -18.65
N PHE A 340 -12.11 -4.60 -19.61
CA PHE A 340 -13.02 -4.10 -20.63
C PHE A 340 -14.44 -4.63 -20.43
N ILE A 341 -15.43 -3.87 -20.89
CA ILE A 341 -16.84 -4.27 -20.76
C ILE A 341 -17.17 -5.59 -21.47
N ASP A 342 -16.45 -5.93 -22.53
CA ASP A 342 -16.60 -7.20 -23.24
C ASP A 342 -16.17 -8.39 -22.35
N GLU A 343 -15.11 -8.22 -21.56
CA GLU A 343 -14.65 -9.24 -20.61
C GLU A 343 -15.68 -9.44 -19.48
N ILE A 344 -16.27 -8.35 -19.00
CA ILE A 344 -17.38 -8.39 -18.02
C ILE A 344 -18.57 -9.14 -18.59
N THR A 345 -18.97 -8.83 -19.82
CA THR A 345 -20.12 -9.45 -20.50
C THR A 345 -19.87 -10.94 -20.74
N ALA A 346 -18.64 -11.32 -21.11
CA ALA A 346 -18.26 -12.72 -21.23
C ALA A 346 -18.31 -13.47 -19.89
N MET A 347 -17.99 -12.80 -18.77
CA MET A 347 -17.94 -13.40 -17.44
C MET A 347 -19.31 -13.49 -16.75
N PHE A 348 -20.14 -12.45 -16.85
CA PHE A 348 -21.42 -12.34 -16.13
C PHE A 348 -22.65 -12.50 -17.04
N GLY A 349 -22.45 -12.62 -18.35
CA GLY A 349 -23.52 -12.68 -19.33
C GLY A 349 -24.02 -11.29 -19.73
N THR A 350 -25.20 -11.25 -20.36
CA THR A 350 -25.79 -9.99 -20.83
C THR A 350 -26.29 -9.15 -19.65
N PRO A 351 -25.95 -7.84 -19.60
CA PRO A 351 -26.50 -6.94 -18.57
C PRO A 351 -28.03 -6.84 -18.69
N LEU A 352 -28.68 -6.57 -17.56
CA LEU A 352 -30.12 -6.31 -17.50
C LEU A 352 -30.49 -5.03 -18.27
N GLU A 353 -29.64 -4.02 -18.19
CA GLU A 353 -29.84 -2.70 -18.81
C GLU A 353 -28.49 -2.16 -19.28
N VAL A 354 -28.49 -1.53 -20.46
CA VAL A 354 -27.36 -0.75 -20.97
C VAL A 354 -27.85 0.65 -21.26
N ARG A 355 -27.24 1.66 -20.65
CA ARG A 355 -27.53 3.08 -20.89
C ARG A 355 -26.31 3.78 -21.46
N GLU A 356 -26.52 4.66 -22.42
CA GLU A 356 -25.49 5.54 -22.95
C GLU A 356 -25.68 6.96 -22.38
N GLU A 357 -24.64 7.50 -21.74
CA GLU A 357 -24.60 8.89 -21.34
C GLU A 357 -24.05 9.74 -22.49
N VAL A 358 -24.95 10.35 -23.26
CA VAL A 358 -24.62 11.09 -24.50
C VAL A 358 -23.60 12.21 -24.29
N LEU A 359 -23.60 12.88 -23.13
CA LEU A 359 -22.72 14.03 -22.85
C LEU A 359 -21.31 13.61 -22.41
N SER A 360 -21.20 12.53 -21.64
CA SER A 360 -19.93 12.03 -21.11
C SER A 360 -19.30 10.97 -22.02
N GLY A 361 -20.10 10.39 -22.91
CA GLY A 361 -19.68 9.27 -23.74
C GLY A 361 -19.61 7.93 -23.04
N LYS A 362 -20.06 7.89 -21.78
CA LYS A 362 -19.94 6.70 -20.94
C LYS A 362 -21.07 5.75 -21.24
N THR A 363 -20.77 4.45 -21.15
CA THR A 363 -21.77 3.38 -21.19
C THR A 363 -21.91 2.79 -19.80
N ILE A 364 -23.15 2.65 -19.33
CA ILE A 364 -23.47 2.07 -18.01
C ILE A 364 -24.16 0.73 -18.25
N SER A 365 -23.51 -0.36 -17.88
CA SER A 365 -24.05 -1.72 -17.95
C SER A 365 -24.45 -2.21 -16.56
N THR A 366 -25.74 -2.52 -16.37
CA THR A 366 -26.33 -2.86 -15.08
C THR A 366 -26.58 -4.36 -14.95
N TYR A 367 -26.10 -4.96 -13.87
CA TYR A 367 -26.32 -6.36 -13.50
C TYR A 367 -27.10 -6.44 -12.19
N LEU A 368 -28.15 -7.27 -12.16
CA LEU A 368 -28.95 -7.47 -10.95
C LEU A 368 -28.26 -8.44 -10.00
N ALA A 369 -28.16 -8.05 -8.73
CA ALA A 369 -27.62 -8.84 -7.64
C ALA A 369 -28.63 -8.87 -6.48
N ASP A 370 -29.74 -9.61 -6.70
CA ASP A 370 -30.88 -9.69 -5.77
C ASP A 370 -31.46 -8.29 -5.46
N LYS A 371 -31.40 -7.81 -4.21
CA LYS A 371 -31.85 -6.46 -3.80
C LYS A 371 -30.82 -5.34 -4.05
N TYR A 372 -29.75 -5.66 -4.76
CA TYR A 372 -28.67 -4.75 -5.16
C TYR A 372 -28.47 -4.80 -6.68
N SER A 373 -27.79 -3.79 -7.20
CA SER A 373 -27.32 -3.75 -8.58
C SER A 373 -25.84 -3.41 -8.62
N ILE A 374 -25.14 -3.98 -9.60
CA ILE A 374 -23.79 -3.59 -9.97
C ILE A 374 -23.86 -2.88 -11.32
N GLU A 375 -23.37 -1.65 -11.36
CA GLU A 375 -23.21 -0.89 -12.59
C GLU A 375 -21.72 -0.86 -12.96
N PHE A 376 -21.40 -1.25 -14.19
CA PHE A 376 -20.07 -1.07 -14.78
C PHE A 376 -20.13 0.12 -15.74
N ILE A 377 -19.32 1.14 -15.47
CA ILE A 377 -19.29 2.37 -16.24
C ILE A 377 -18.02 2.36 -17.10
N SER A 378 -18.18 2.26 -18.42
CA SER A 378 -17.07 2.23 -19.37
C SER A 378 -16.99 3.48 -20.23
N ASP A 379 -15.78 3.80 -20.71
CA ASP A 379 -15.57 4.83 -21.73
C ASP A 379 -15.95 4.34 -23.14
N PHE A 380 -15.75 5.19 -24.15
CA PHE A 380 -16.01 4.87 -25.56
C PHE A 380 -15.17 3.72 -26.12
N GLU A 381 -14.00 3.45 -25.51
CA GLU A 381 -13.12 2.35 -25.90
C GLU A 381 -13.49 1.05 -25.16
N GLY A 382 -14.51 1.11 -24.29
CA GLY A 382 -14.97 -0.02 -23.49
C GLY A 382 -14.13 -0.28 -22.24
N ASN A 383 -13.16 0.59 -21.90
CA ASN A 383 -12.41 0.46 -20.65
C ASN A 383 -13.35 0.75 -19.48
N VAL A 384 -13.39 -0.14 -18.49
CA VAL A 384 -14.18 0.10 -17.27
C VAL A 384 -13.49 1.18 -16.44
N SER A 385 -14.15 2.32 -16.31
CA SER A 385 -13.69 3.49 -15.54
C SER A 385 -14.14 3.47 -14.09
N GLU A 386 -15.27 2.83 -13.79
CA GLU A 386 -15.87 2.78 -12.46
C GLU A 386 -16.81 1.58 -12.31
N ILE A 387 -16.89 1.03 -11.11
CA ILE A 387 -17.84 -0.02 -10.73
C ILE A 387 -18.64 0.48 -9.55
N VAL A 388 -19.97 0.48 -9.64
CA VAL A 388 -20.86 0.96 -8.59
C VAL A 388 -21.75 -0.16 -8.09
N LEU A 389 -21.68 -0.46 -6.78
CA LEU A 389 -22.62 -1.34 -6.09
C LEU A 389 -23.63 -0.47 -5.33
N MET A 390 -24.92 -0.67 -5.59
CA MET A 390 -25.97 0.12 -4.93
C MET A 390 -27.21 -0.71 -4.60
N LYS A 391 -28.01 -0.24 -3.65
CA LYS A 391 -29.31 -0.83 -3.34
C LYS A 391 -30.31 -0.51 -4.45
N THR A 392 -31.00 -1.52 -4.97
CA THR A 392 -32.09 -1.27 -5.94
C THR A 392 -33.21 -0.53 -5.24
N LYS A 393 -33.72 0.55 -5.85
CA LYS A 393 -34.95 1.20 -5.36
C LYS A 393 -36.08 0.18 -5.48
N ASN A 394 -36.68 -0.23 -4.36
CA ASN A 394 -37.88 -1.06 -4.41
C ASN A 394 -38.96 -0.30 -5.18
N HIS A 395 -39.45 -0.86 -6.29
CA HIS A 395 -40.65 -0.42 -7.00
C HIS A 395 -41.96 -0.60 -6.19
N ALA A 396 -41.87 -0.68 -4.86
CA ALA A 396 -43.03 -0.79 -3.96
C ALA A 396 -43.31 0.57 -3.30
N ALA A 397 -43.56 1.59 -4.12
CA ALA A 397 -44.24 2.84 -3.78
C ALA A 397 -44.48 3.66 -5.05
N GLN A 398 -45.42 3.22 -5.88
CA GLN A 398 -46.19 4.08 -6.78
C GLN A 398 -47.67 3.83 -6.52
#